data_AF-A0A139D3Z7-F1
#
_entry.id   AF-A0A139D3Z7-F1
#
_cell.length_a   1.000
_cell.length_b   1.000
_cell.length_c   1.000
_cell.angle_alpha   90.00
_cell.angle_beta   90.00
_cell.angle_gamma   90.00
#
_symmetry.space_group_name_H-M   'P 1'
#
loop_
_entity.id
_entity.type
_entity.pdbx_description
1 polymer ?
#
loop_
_entity_poly.entity_id
_entity_poly.type
_entity_poly.pdbx_seq_one_letter_code
_entity_poly.pdbx_strand_id
1 'polypeptide(L)'
;TERNIERQLQQEKLQADGIEPGPEWGELQKGKDVLLPDGRLLKADDYTQIARDPRRIIVAGDNDTPERLTDACQDAHVLIHEATYTQEVSERVGPWPQHSSAEQVARFARQVQLPNLVLTHFSSRYQSGPGGTPHINQLAAEAMQHYKGQLFLARDFDTYRLEKDFSLQRLEA
;
A
#
# COMPACT_ATOMS: atom_id res chain seq x y z
N THR A 1 -3.57 0.40 6.41
CA THR A 1 -4.41 -0.76 6.05
C THR A 1 -5.82 -0.31 5.78
N GLU A 2 -6.41 -0.80 4.70
CA GLU A 2 -7.80 -0.60 4.35
C GLU A 2 -8.71 -1.10 5.47
N ARG A 3 -9.76 -0.31 5.77
CA ARG A 3 -10.75 -0.62 6.79
C ARG A 3 -12.13 -0.66 6.14
N ASN A 4 -13.11 -1.24 6.84
CA ASN A 4 -14.51 -1.30 6.42
C ASN A 4 -14.70 -2.04 5.09
N ILE A 5 -14.05 -3.20 4.93
CA ILE A 5 -14.23 -4.05 3.75
C ILE A 5 -15.64 -4.62 3.81
N GLU A 6 -16.34 -4.53 2.67
CA GLU A 6 -17.67 -5.10 2.51
C GLU A 6 -17.66 -6.59 2.86
N ARG A 7 -18.55 -6.96 3.76
CA ARG A 7 -18.80 -8.35 4.10
C ARG A 7 -19.78 -8.92 3.08
N GLN A 8 -19.55 -10.15 2.68
CA GLN A 8 -20.44 -10.92 1.84
C GLN A 8 -21.33 -11.79 2.74
N LEU A 9 -22.65 -11.71 2.53
CA LEU A 9 -23.61 -12.56 3.21
C LEU A 9 -23.52 -14.01 2.71
N GLN A 10 -23.55 -14.95 3.64
CA GLN A 10 -23.70 -16.38 3.37
C GLN A 10 -25.19 -16.72 3.27
N GLN A 11 -25.81 -16.35 2.14
CA GLN A 11 -27.26 -16.45 1.94
C GLN A 11 -27.76 -17.89 2.07
N GLU A 12 -27.02 -18.87 1.56
CA GLU A 12 -27.40 -20.28 1.67
C GLU A 12 -27.45 -20.74 3.14
N LYS A 13 -26.54 -20.25 3.98
CA LYS A 13 -26.52 -20.54 5.42
C LYS A 13 -27.70 -19.90 6.14
N LEU A 14 -28.00 -18.64 5.82
CA LEU A 14 -29.17 -17.93 6.37
C LEU A 14 -30.48 -18.68 6.03
N GLN A 15 -30.62 -19.10 4.78
CA GLN A 15 -31.79 -19.87 4.34
C GLN A 15 -31.86 -21.26 4.99
N ALA A 16 -30.73 -21.96 5.10
CA ALA A 16 -30.67 -23.26 5.76
C ALA A 16 -31.05 -23.18 7.25
N ASP A 17 -30.73 -22.07 7.91
CA ASP A 17 -31.10 -21.78 9.30
C ASP A 17 -32.52 -21.20 9.45
N GLY A 18 -33.29 -21.13 8.35
CA GLY A 18 -34.67 -20.64 8.33
C GLY A 18 -34.78 -19.14 8.61
N ILE A 19 -33.81 -18.35 8.16
CA ILE A 19 -33.79 -16.89 8.30
C ILE A 19 -34.21 -16.29 6.95
N GLU A 20 -35.43 -15.77 6.89
CA GLU A 20 -36.00 -15.17 5.68
C GLU A 20 -35.25 -13.89 5.26
N PRO A 21 -35.20 -13.57 3.95
CA PRO A 21 -34.63 -12.32 3.48
C PRO A 21 -35.37 -11.10 4.05
N GLY A 22 -34.61 -10.15 4.61
CA GLY A 22 -35.17 -8.98 5.29
C GLY A 22 -34.12 -7.93 5.65
N PRO A 23 -34.53 -6.82 6.31
CA PRO A 23 -33.61 -5.78 6.77
C PRO A 23 -32.49 -6.32 7.68
N GLU A 24 -32.72 -7.42 8.36
CA GLU A 24 -31.76 -8.15 9.21
C GLU A 24 -30.51 -8.58 8.43
N TRP A 25 -30.68 -9.02 7.18
CA TRP A 25 -29.55 -9.42 6.32
C TRP A 25 -28.64 -8.22 6.06
N GLY A 26 -29.22 -7.04 5.82
CA GLY A 26 -28.46 -5.81 5.61
C GLY A 26 -27.69 -5.37 6.86
N GLU A 27 -28.26 -5.57 8.05
CA GLU A 27 -27.55 -5.28 9.31
C GLU A 27 -26.42 -6.27 9.58
N LEU A 28 -26.63 -7.57 9.33
CA LEU A 28 -25.56 -8.58 9.38
C LEU A 28 -24.44 -8.25 8.40
N GLN A 29 -24.77 -7.85 7.17
CA GLN A 29 -23.78 -7.45 6.16
C GLN A 29 -22.95 -6.23 6.58
N LYS A 30 -23.53 -5.32 7.36
CA LYS A 30 -22.81 -4.18 7.96
C LYS A 30 -21.96 -4.58 9.17
N GLY A 31 -21.92 -5.86 9.54
CA GLY A 31 -21.17 -6.37 10.67
C GLY A 31 -21.88 -6.18 12.02
N LYS A 32 -23.21 -6.00 12.03
CA LYS A 32 -23.99 -5.84 13.26
C LYS A 32 -24.74 -7.11 13.60
N ASP A 33 -24.68 -7.50 14.87
CA ASP A 33 -25.47 -8.61 15.39
C ASP A 33 -26.96 -8.23 15.43
N VAL A 34 -27.82 -9.20 15.14
CA VAL A 34 -29.26 -8.99 14.99
C VAL A 34 -30.02 -9.92 15.93
N LEU A 35 -30.91 -9.36 16.76
CA LEU A 35 -31.87 -10.13 17.54
C LEU A 35 -33.16 -10.29 16.74
N LEU A 36 -33.48 -11.52 16.37
CA LEU A 36 -34.72 -11.84 15.65
C LEU A 36 -35.96 -11.75 16.56
N PRO A 37 -37.16 -11.57 15.99
CA PRO A 37 -38.41 -11.60 16.75
C PRO A 37 -38.68 -12.90 17.50
N ASP A 38 -38.12 -14.02 17.03
CA ASP A 38 -38.19 -15.34 17.68
C ASP A 38 -37.22 -15.50 18.86
N GLY A 39 -36.42 -14.46 19.16
CA GLY A 39 -35.46 -14.42 20.26
C GLY A 39 -34.07 -14.94 19.92
N ARG A 40 -33.81 -15.42 18.69
CA ARG A 40 -32.46 -15.83 18.28
C ARG A 40 -31.56 -14.61 18.07
N LEU A 41 -30.36 -14.64 18.64
CA LEU A 41 -29.30 -13.67 18.37
C LEU A 41 -28.40 -14.20 17.26
N LEU A 42 -28.39 -13.52 16.12
CA LEU A 42 -27.51 -13.81 15.00
C LEU A 42 -26.26 -12.96 15.10
N LYS A 43 -25.08 -13.59 15.13
CA LYS A 43 -23.81 -12.87 15.05
C LYS A 43 -23.46 -12.60 13.60
N ALA A 44 -23.06 -11.38 13.27
CA ALA A 44 -22.69 -11.03 11.90
C ALA A 44 -21.54 -11.90 11.37
N ASP A 45 -20.56 -12.23 12.22
CA ASP A 45 -19.41 -13.06 11.85
C ASP A 45 -19.81 -14.52 11.53
N ASP A 46 -20.95 -15.01 12.02
CA ASP A 46 -21.42 -16.37 11.72
C ASP A 46 -22.05 -16.46 10.33
N TYR A 47 -22.58 -15.35 9.80
CA TYR A 47 -23.35 -15.31 8.54
C TYR A 47 -22.71 -14.45 7.46
N THR A 48 -21.52 -13.92 7.70
CA THR A 48 -20.81 -13.10 6.75
C THR A 48 -19.33 -13.44 6.69
N GLN A 49 -18.72 -13.18 5.54
CA GLN A 49 -17.28 -13.35 5.33
C GLN A 49 -16.70 -12.15 4.61
N ILE A 50 -15.44 -11.84 4.86
CA ILE A 50 -14.72 -10.85 4.09
C ILE A 50 -14.24 -11.52 2.80
N ALA A 51 -14.74 -11.06 1.65
CA ALA A 51 -14.52 -11.73 0.36
C ALA A 51 -13.12 -11.46 -0.26
N ARG A 52 -12.34 -10.54 0.31
CA ARG A 52 -11.00 -10.20 -0.17
C ARG A 52 -10.12 -9.65 0.94
N ASP A 53 -8.82 -9.78 0.75
CA ASP A 53 -7.84 -9.24 1.67
C ASP A 53 -7.81 -7.69 1.66
N PRO A 54 -7.52 -7.06 2.83
CA PRO A 54 -7.34 -5.63 2.94
C PRO A 54 -6.12 -5.14 2.16
N ARG A 55 -6.30 -4.09 1.36
CA ARG A 55 -5.16 -3.37 0.80
C ARG A 55 -4.37 -2.69 1.92
N ARG A 56 -3.05 -2.64 1.79
CA ARG A 56 -2.15 -2.04 2.77
C ARG A 56 -1.09 -1.23 2.04
N ILE A 57 -1.06 0.07 2.34
CA ILE A 57 -0.13 1.05 1.79
C ILE A 57 0.62 1.67 2.98
N ILE A 58 1.93 1.81 2.85
CA ILE A 58 2.78 2.49 3.80
C ILE A 58 3.26 3.80 3.17
N VAL A 59 3.07 4.90 3.89
CA VAL A 59 3.65 6.20 3.58
C VAL A 59 4.72 6.45 4.63
N ALA A 60 5.98 6.32 4.23
CA ALA A 60 7.11 6.29 5.15
C ALA A 60 7.46 7.66 5.74
N GLY A 61 7.22 8.74 4.98
CA GLY A 61 7.81 10.04 5.27
C GLY A 61 9.34 10.02 5.13
N ASP A 62 9.98 11.03 5.71
CA ASP A 62 11.44 11.16 5.69
C ASP A 62 12.08 10.26 6.74
N ASN A 63 13.07 9.47 6.32
CA ASN A 63 13.89 8.66 7.21
C ASN A 63 15.17 8.19 6.48
N ASP A 64 16.25 8.04 7.24
CA ASP A 64 17.56 7.52 6.81
C ASP A 64 17.75 6.03 7.06
N THR A 65 16.78 5.38 7.69
CA THR A 65 16.86 4.00 8.16
C THR A 65 15.59 3.23 7.76
N PRO A 66 15.44 2.84 6.48
CA PRO A 66 14.24 2.16 5.98
C PRO A 66 13.85 0.92 6.77
N GLU A 67 14.84 0.21 7.35
CA GLU A 67 14.64 -1.01 8.13
C GLU A 67 13.76 -0.82 9.36
N ARG A 68 13.61 0.42 9.87
CA ARG A 68 12.64 0.73 10.95
C ARG A 68 11.20 0.43 10.55
N LEU A 69 10.92 0.33 9.25
CA LEU A 69 9.59 0.04 8.71
C LEU A 69 9.35 -1.46 8.49
N THR A 70 10.29 -2.35 8.85
CA THR A 70 10.19 -3.80 8.59
C THR A 70 8.86 -4.37 9.07
N ASP A 71 8.50 -4.16 10.34
CA ASP A 71 7.26 -4.68 10.92
C ASP A 71 6.01 -4.02 10.30
N ALA A 72 6.10 -2.72 9.98
CA ALA A 72 5.00 -2.01 9.34
C ALA A 72 4.75 -2.47 7.90
N CYS A 73 5.80 -2.90 7.19
CA CYS A 73 5.74 -3.38 5.82
C CYS A 73 5.32 -4.84 5.69
N GLN A 74 5.15 -5.57 6.79
CA GLN A 74 4.60 -6.93 6.76
C GLN A 74 3.24 -6.91 6.06
N ASP A 75 3.06 -7.76 5.04
CA ASP A 75 1.86 -7.86 4.20
C ASP A 75 1.42 -6.52 3.56
N ALA A 76 2.36 -5.59 3.38
CA ALA A 76 2.10 -4.36 2.66
C ALA A 76 2.18 -4.59 1.15
N HIS A 77 1.37 -3.84 0.43
CA HIS A 77 1.26 -3.95 -1.03
C HIS A 77 1.97 -2.79 -1.72
N VAL A 78 2.10 -1.64 -1.06
CA VAL A 78 2.77 -0.46 -1.60
C VAL A 78 3.58 0.19 -0.50
N LEU A 79 4.82 0.54 -0.81
CA LEU A 79 5.63 1.47 -0.02
C LEU A 79 5.83 2.76 -0.81
N ILE A 80 5.46 3.88 -0.19
CA ILE A 80 5.77 5.24 -0.66
C ILE A 80 6.87 5.76 0.26
N HIS A 81 8.05 6.05 -0.29
CA HIS A 81 9.24 6.38 0.50
C HIS A 81 10.06 7.48 -0.17
N GLU A 82 10.72 8.31 0.66
CA GLU A 82 11.70 9.25 0.15
C GLU A 82 12.87 8.54 -0.55
N ALA A 83 13.46 9.16 -1.56
CA ALA A 83 14.72 8.74 -2.15
C ALA A 83 15.48 10.00 -2.58
N THR A 84 15.90 10.77 -1.58
CA THR A 84 16.43 12.12 -1.79
C THR A 84 17.65 12.15 -2.72
N TYR A 85 18.48 11.10 -2.66
CA TYR A 85 19.75 10.99 -3.41
C TYR A 85 19.97 9.62 -4.04
N THR A 86 20.90 9.57 -4.99
CA THR A 86 21.59 8.32 -5.33
C THR A 86 22.57 7.95 -4.21
N GLN A 87 22.95 6.69 -4.09
CA GLN A 87 23.88 6.23 -3.05
C GLN A 87 25.22 6.99 -3.12
N GLU A 88 25.76 7.15 -4.33
CA GLU A 88 27.00 7.91 -4.57
C GLU A 88 26.91 9.36 -4.04
N VAL A 89 25.76 10.02 -4.21
CA VAL A 89 25.55 11.39 -3.72
C VAL A 89 25.38 11.38 -2.20
N SER A 90 24.63 10.41 -1.66
CA SER A 90 24.44 10.25 -0.21
C SER A 90 25.79 10.12 0.52
N GLU A 91 26.69 9.28 0.01
CA GLU A 91 28.03 9.08 0.58
C GLU A 91 28.89 10.36 0.56
N ARG A 92 28.73 11.21 -0.46
CA ARG A 92 29.45 12.49 -0.56
C ARG A 92 28.90 13.56 0.37
N VAL A 93 27.58 13.61 0.56
CA VAL A 93 26.93 14.58 1.46
C VAL A 93 27.14 14.18 2.92
N GLY A 94 27.32 12.88 3.19
CA GLY A 94 27.55 12.34 4.52
C GLY A 94 26.24 12.12 5.30
N PRO A 95 26.32 11.69 6.57
CA PRO A 95 25.16 11.17 7.32
C PRO A 95 24.23 12.27 7.88
N TRP A 96 24.63 13.53 7.84
CA TRP A 96 23.92 14.63 8.50
C TRP A 96 22.52 14.96 7.92
N PRO A 97 22.26 14.87 6.60
CA PRO A 97 20.92 15.16 6.05
C PRO A 97 19.84 14.19 6.50
N GLN A 98 20.19 13.03 7.07
CA GLN A 98 19.24 12.02 7.56
C GLN A 98 18.15 11.65 6.53
N HIS A 99 18.57 11.48 5.29
CA HIS A 99 17.74 11.06 4.16
C HIS A 99 18.19 9.72 3.59
N SER A 100 17.28 9.03 2.92
CA SER A 100 17.57 7.75 2.27
C SER A 100 17.99 7.91 0.82
N SER A 101 18.89 7.04 0.37
CA SER A 101 19.21 6.88 -1.05
C SER A 101 18.23 5.96 -1.78
N ALA A 102 18.14 6.08 -3.10
CA ALA A 102 17.32 5.19 -3.92
C ALA A 102 17.78 3.71 -3.81
N GLU A 103 19.09 3.46 -3.73
CA GLU A 103 19.63 2.12 -3.45
C GLU A 103 19.15 1.56 -2.10
N GLN A 104 19.27 2.32 -1.00
CA GLN A 104 18.87 1.87 0.34
C GLN A 104 17.40 1.44 0.36
N VAL A 105 16.52 2.29 -0.16
CA VAL A 105 15.08 2.03 -0.21
C VAL A 105 14.76 0.85 -1.11
N ALA A 106 15.40 0.73 -2.27
CA ALA A 106 15.18 -0.38 -3.19
C ALA A 106 15.61 -1.73 -2.59
N ARG A 107 16.75 -1.76 -1.88
CA ARG A 107 17.21 -2.95 -1.15
C ARG A 107 16.23 -3.35 -0.05
N PHE A 108 15.79 -2.37 0.75
CA PHE A 108 14.80 -2.60 1.79
C PHE A 108 13.49 -3.14 1.20
N ALA A 109 12.95 -2.50 0.16
CA ALA A 109 11.71 -2.92 -0.48
C ALA A 109 11.78 -4.37 -1.02
N ARG A 110 12.92 -4.75 -1.60
CA ARG A 110 13.18 -6.13 -2.01
C ARG A 110 13.25 -7.08 -0.81
N GLN A 111 13.92 -6.69 0.26
CA GLN A 111 14.09 -7.52 1.46
C GLN A 111 12.74 -7.87 2.10
N VAL A 112 11.82 -6.89 2.20
CA VAL A 112 10.47 -7.11 2.74
C VAL A 112 9.46 -7.55 1.69
N GLN A 113 9.93 -7.92 0.48
CA GLN A 113 9.12 -8.49 -0.61
C GLN A 113 7.93 -7.61 -1.04
N LEU A 114 8.09 -6.27 -1.00
CA LEU A 114 7.07 -5.36 -1.46
C LEU A 114 6.86 -5.50 -2.98
N PRO A 115 5.60 -5.63 -3.45
CA PRO A 115 5.34 -5.76 -4.88
C PRO A 115 5.37 -4.41 -5.61
N ASN A 116 5.09 -3.30 -4.90
CA ASN A 116 5.04 -1.95 -5.46
C ASN A 116 5.84 -0.95 -4.61
N LEU A 117 6.71 -0.18 -5.26
CA LEU A 117 7.53 0.88 -4.66
C LEU A 117 7.29 2.19 -5.40
N VAL A 118 6.96 3.24 -4.66
CA VAL A 118 6.83 4.61 -5.16
C VAL A 118 7.88 5.47 -4.47
N LEU A 119 8.86 5.95 -5.24
CA LEU A 119 9.87 6.86 -4.74
C LEU A 119 9.38 8.30 -4.87
N THR A 120 9.68 9.12 -3.86
CA THR A 120 9.30 10.54 -3.80
C THR A 120 10.36 11.35 -3.05
N HIS A 121 10.07 12.63 -2.76
CA HIS A 121 10.90 13.52 -1.95
C HIS A 121 12.35 13.60 -2.48
N PHE A 122 12.48 13.89 -3.77
CA PHE A 122 13.76 13.96 -4.44
C PHE A 122 14.46 15.28 -4.17
N SER A 123 15.79 15.26 -4.09
CA SER A 123 16.55 16.51 -4.06
C SER A 123 16.30 17.32 -5.33
N SER A 124 16.07 18.62 -5.17
CA SER A 124 15.90 19.59 -6.27
C SER A 124 17.07 19.64 -7.25
N ARG A 125 18.21 19.02 -6.91
CA ARG A 125 19.35 18.85 -7.81
C ARG A 125 19.01 18.01 -9.04
N TYR A 126 18.08 17.06 -8.91
CA TYR A 126 17.70 16.17 -10.01
C TYR A 126 16.69 16.86 -10.92
N GLN A 127 17.11 17.09 -12.14
CA GLN A 127 16.28 17.68 -13.17
C GLN A 127 15.43 16.60 -13.85
N SER A 128 14.20 16.97 -14.22
CA SER A 128 13.28 16.07 -14.95
C SER A 128 13.12 16.44 -16.43
N GLY A 129 13.74 17.55 -16.87
CA GLY A 129 13.65 18.04 -18.25
C GLY A 129 14.73 17.47 -19.17
N PRO A 130 14.49 17.47 -20.50
CA PRO A 130 15.48 17.03 -21.48
C PRO A 130 16.82 17.76 -21.32
N GLY A 131 17.92 17.01 -21.24
CA GLY A 131 19.28 17.57 -21.10
C GLY A 131 19.65 18.05 -19.69
N GLY A 132 18.74 17.95 -18.71
CA GLY A 132 19.02 18.30 -17.33
C GLY A 132 19.99 17.31 -16.67
N THR A 133 21.02 17.83 -16.01
CA THR A 133 22.02 17.01 -15.29
C THR A 133 22.25 17.57 -13.88
N PRO A 134 22.27 16.73 -12.84
CA PRO A 134 21.91 15.30 -12.84
C PRO A 134 20.42 15.07 -13.15
N HIS A 135 20.09 13.94 -13.78
CA HIS A 135 18.72 13.64 -14.22
C HIS A 135 18.01 12.70 -13.25
N ILE A 136 16.70 12.88 -13.04
CA ILE A 136 15.89 12.08 -12.11
C ILE A 136 15.94 10.56 -12.41
N ASN A 137 16.07 10.18 -13.69
CA ASN A 137 16.20 8.79 -14.11
C ASN A 137 17.42 8.07 -13.51
N GLN A 138 18.41 8.78 -12.97
CA GLN A 138 19.52 8.16 -12.26
C GLN A 138 19.04 7.43 -10.99
N LEU A 139 18.08 8.01 -10.25
CA LEU A 139 17.46 7.37 -9.09
C LEU A 139 16.68 6.12 -9.50
N ALA A 140 15.91 6.21 -10.60
CA ALA A 140 15.17 5.08 -11.14
C ALA A 140 16.11 3.93 -11.53
N ALA A 141 17.18 4.24 -12.27
CA ALA A 141 18.17 3.27 -12.72
C ALA A 141 18.89 2.61 -11.55
N GLU A 142 19.27 3.36 -10.52
CA GLU A 142 19.88 2.82 -9.30
C GLU A 142 18.90 1.89 -8.57
N ALA A 143 17.67 2.34 -8.30
CA ALA A 143 16.67 1.52 -7.62
C ALA A 143 16.39 0.20 -8.36
N MET A 144 16.27 0.23 -9.70
CA MET A 144 16.01 -0.97 -10.52
C MET A 144 17.15 -1.99 -10.52
N GLN A 145 18.36 -1.62 -10.12
CA GLN A 145 19.45 -2.59 -9.93
C GLN A 145 19.17 -3.50 -8.73
N HIS A 146 18.56 -2.95 -7.68
CA HIS A 146 18.35 -3.65 -6.41
C HIS A 146 16.94 -4.20 -6.24
N TYR A 147 15.94 -3.59 -6.88
CA TYR A 147 14.52 -3.94 -6.77
C TYR A 147 13.94 -4.40 -8.12
N LYS A 148 13.07 -5.42 -8.09
CA LYS A 148 12.47 -6.05 -9.28
C LYS A 148 10.94 -6.01 -9.34
N GLY A 149 10.30 -5.45 -8.33
CA GLY A 149 8.86 -5.21 -8.36
C GLY A 149 8.51 -3.98 -9.20
N GLN A 150 7.26 -3.52 -9.09
CA GLN A 150 6.80 -2.35 -9.82
C GLN A 150 7.35 -1.07 -9.16
N LEU A 151 8.07 -0.26 -9.93
CA LEU A 151 8.70 0.98 -9.47
C LEU A 151 8.05 2.20 -10.14
N PHE A 152 7.69 3.19 -9.34
CA PHE A 152 7.24 4.49 -9.78
C PHE A 152 8.10 5.61 -9.17
N LEU A 153 8.30 6.68 -9.94
CA LEU A 153 8.84 7.94 -9.44
C LEU A 153 7.67 8.92 -9.42
N ALA A 154 7.26 9.32 -8.22
CA ALA A 154 6.13 10.21 -8.05
C ALA A 154 6.43 11.60 -8.60
N ARG A 155 5.40 12.23 -9.16
CA ARG A 155 5.43 13.63 -9.60
C ARG A 155 4.21 14.33 -9.05
N ASP A 156 4.30 15.65 -8.95
CA ASP A 156 3.16 16.48 -8.58
C ASP A 156 1.96 16.12 -9.46
N PHE A 157 0.81 15.94 -8.80
CA PHE A 157 -0.47 15.57 -9.40
C PHE A 157 -0.58 14.14 -9.99
N ASP A 158 0.46 13.31 -9.93
CA ASP A 158 0.30 11.89 -10.27
C ASP A 158 -0.73 11.24 -9.33
N THR A 159 -1.69 10.52 -9.90
CA THR A 159 -2.69 9.74 -9.14
C THR A 159 -2.41 8.26 -9.30
N TYR A 160 -2.48 7.50 -8.20
CA TYR A 160 -2.25 6.06 -8.20
C TYR A 160 -3.50 5.32 -7.71
N ARG A 161 -3.79 4.17 -8.32
CA ARG A 161 -4.85 3.26 -7.92
C ARG A 161 -4.27 1.90 -7.59
N LEU A 162 -4.48 1.46 -6.35
CA LEU A 162 -4.20 0.11 -5.91
C LEU A 162 -5.46 -0.73 -6.07
N GLU A 163 -5.44 -1.67 -7.01
CA GLU A 163 -6.58 -2.54 -7.31
C GLU A 163 -6.78 -3.63 -6.23
N LYS A 164 -7.90 -4.35 -6.32
CA LYS A 164 -8.23 -5.44 -5.37
C LYS A 164 -7.30 -6.64 -5.47
N ASP A 165 -6.62 -6.81 -6.61
CA ASP A 165 -5.59 -7.82 -6.85
C ASP A 165 -4.18 -7.35 -6.47
N PHE A 166 -4.08 -6.18 -5.82
CA PHE A 166 -2.85 -5.54 -5.37
C PHE A 166 -1.92 -5.00 -6.47
N SER A 167 -2.37 -4.99 -7.73
CA SER A 167 -1.67 -4.25 -8.78
C SER A 167 -1.79 -2.74 -8.57
N LEU A 168 -0.67 -2.02 -8.73
CA LEU A 168 -0.65 -0.56 -8.63
C LEU A 168 -0.58 0.05 -10.03
N GLN A 169 -1.49 0.96 -10.34
CA GLN A 169 -1.52 1.67 -11.62
C GLN A 169 -1.43 3.17 -11.39
N ARG A 170 -0.58 3.84 -12.17
CA ARG A 170 -0.64 5.30 -12.28
C ARG A 170 -1.75 5.66 -13.27
N LEU A 171 -2.71 6.46 -12.82
CA LEU A 171 -3.80 6.94 -13.66
C LEU A 171 -3.30 8.09 -14.53
N GLU A 172 -3.66 8.07 -15.81
CA GLU A 172 -3.48 9.23 -16.69
C GLU A 172 -4.53 10.29 -16.34
N ALA A 173 -4.10 11.56 -16.37
CA ALA A 173 -4.94 12.73 -16.11
C ALA A 173 -5.78 13.09 -17.34
#